data_AF-A0A8S2TCM7-F1
#
_entry.id   AF-A0A8S2TCM7-F1
#
_cell.length_a   1.000
_cell.length_b   1.000
_cell.length_c   1.000
_cell.angle_alpha   90.00
_cell.angle_beta   90.00
_cell.angle_gamma   90.00
#
_symmetry.space_group_name_H-M   'P 1'
#
loop_
_entity.id
_entity.type
_entity.pdbx_description
1 polymer ?
#
loop_
_entity_poly.entity_id
_entity_poly.type
_entity_poly.pdbx_seq_one_letter_code
_entity_poly.pdbx_strand_id
1 'polypeptide(L)'
;MVKKSEQEDLVNDVESLQLTQDERIFIKASNLFVKKWSKKEPNFIEYFQNEWLTTHNACYEGVGHFTPSTNNALEATNNVIKKEHTLRERLPLSRFKVLAFEIVEKWSKCYERGLKKYNYKQTISLELWTTGYQWVKLNKSILSTECDNLVQYYIPAGDETKITNKFMCKHVVGMAIRLNHCKPPPAAKNVKIGEKRRRGRPSKSKKAEIHD
;
A
#
# COMPACT_ATOMS: atom_id res chain seq x y z
N MET A 1 -22.51 11.67 12.37
CA MET A 1 -21.63 12.40 11.43
C MET A 1 -20.20 12.16 11.88
N VAL A 2 -19.46 11.33 11.15
CA VAL A 2 -18.11 10.87 11.54
C VAL A 2 -17.15 12.06 11.52
N LYS A 3 -16.30 12.21 12.53
CA LYS A 3 -15.26 13.25 12.51
C LYS A 3 -14.29 12.93 11.38
N LYS A 4 -13.86 13.93 10.61
CA LYS A 4 -12.97 13.77 9.45
C LYS A 4 -11.72 12.91 9.75
N SER A 5 -11.16 13.04 10.96
CA SER A 5 -10.02 12.23 11.41
C SER A 5 -10.33 10.73 11.55
N GLU A 6 -11.56 10.37 11.94
CA GLU A 6 -11.96 8.96 12.08
C GLU A 6 -12.23 8.30 10.73
N GLN A 7 -12.65 9.08 9.73
CA GLN A 7 -12.75 8.59 8.35
C GLN A 7 -11.36 8.30 7.77
N GLU A 8 -10.39 9.20 7.99
CA GLU A 8 -9.00 8.98 7.58
C GLU A 8 -8.42 7.73 8.27
N ASP A 9 -8.65 7.55 9.57
CA ASP A 9 -8.23 6.34 10.30
C ASP A 9 -8.86 5.06 9.74
N LEU A 10 -10.14 5.10 9.34
CA LEU A 10 -10.83 3.94 8.76
C LEU A 10 -10.23 3.58 7.40
N VAL A 11 -9.98 4.57 6.55
CA VAL A 11 -9.36 4.37 5.23
C VAL A 11 -7.95 3.79 5.39
N ASN A 12 -7.13 4.34 6.28
CA ASN A 12 -5.78 3.84 6.54
C ASN A 12 -5.78 2.38 7.03
N ASP A 13 -6.77 1.99 7.84
CA ASP A 13 -6.91 0.60 8.28
C ASP A 13 -7.35 -0.33 7.13
N VAL A 14 -8.23 0.13 6.24
CA VAL A 14 -8.62 -0.62 5.03
C VAL A 14 -7.43 -0.81 4.10
N GLU A 15 -6.63 0.25 3.87
CA GLU A 15 -5.39 0.15 3.10
C GLU A 15 -4.41 -0.83 3.75
N SER A 16 -4.29 -0.80 5.08
CA SER A 16 -3.44 -1.76 5.82
C SER A 16 -3.90 -3.21 5.66
N LEU A 17 -5.22 -3.46 5.58
CA LEU A 17 -5.74 -4.79 5.27
C LEU A 17 -5.36 -5.20 3.84
N GLN A 18 -5.58 -4.32 2.87
CA GLN A 18 -5.30 -4.58 1.46
C GLN A 18 -3.81 -4.89 1.22
N LEU A 19 -2.90 -4.17 1.88
CA LEU A 19 -1.44 -4.36 1.75
C LEU A 19 -0.91 -5.67 2.36
N THR A 20 -1.77 -6.51 2.92
CA THR A 20 -1.34 -7.77 3.51
C THR A 20 -0.88 -8.75 2.41
N GLN A 21 0.22 -9.45 2.66
CA GLN A 21 0.78 -10.42 1.70
C GLN A 21 0.49 -11.90 2.05
N ASP A 22 0.12 -12.20 3.30
CA ASP A 22 -0.18 -13.57 3.75
C ASP A 22 -1.65 -13.67 4.19
N GLU A 23 -2.34 -14.70 3.70
CA GLU A 23 -3.75 -14.96 3.99
C GLU A 23 -4.05 -15.04 5.49
N ARG A 24 -3.18 -15.67 6.27
CA ARG A 24 -3.39 -15.86 7.72
C ARG A 24 -3.25 -14.54 8.45
N ILE A 25 -2.34 -13.67 8.00
CA ILE A 25 -2.25 -12.29 8.50
C ILE A 25 -3.51 -11.53 8.13
N PHE A 26 -4.00 -11.66 6.89
CA PHE A 26 -5.19 -10.96 6.41
C PHE A 26 -6.42 -11.34 7.24
N ILE A 27 -6.68 -12.63 7.43
CA ILE A 27 -7.80 -13.12 8.26
C ILE A 27 -7.74 -12.57 9.69
N LYS A 28 -6.55 -12.57 10.31
CA LYS A 28 -6.36 -12.04 11.67
C LYS A 28 -6.59 -10.52 11.71
N ALA A 29 -6.05 -9.80 10.74
CA ALA A 29 -6.20 -8.35 10.64
C ALA A 29 -7.67 -7.98 10.41
N SER A 30 -8.39 -8.69 9.54
CA SER A 30 -9.82 -8.51 9.27
C SER A 30 -10.67 -8.68 10.53
N ASN A 31 -10.38 -9.69 11.36
CA ASN A 31 -11.06 -9.86 12.65
C ASN A 31 -10.81 -8.69 13.61
N LEU A 32 -9.59 -8.14 13.63
CA LEU A 32 -9.26 -6.96 14.43
C LEU A 32 -9.93 -5.69 13.91
N PHE A 33 -9.99 -5.53 12.58
CA PHE A 33 -10.65 -4.42 11.90
C PHE A 33 -12.14 -4.36 12.23
N VAL A 34 -12.86 -5.47 12.06
CA VAL A 34 -14.27 -5.61 12.42
C VAL A 34 -14.49 -5.27 13.88
N LYS A 35 -13.65 -5.80 14.77
CA LYS A 35 -13.75 -5.52 16.21
C LYS A 35 -13.56 -4.05 16.54
N LYS A 36 -12.63 -3.35 15.86
CA LYS A 36 -12.34 -1.93 16.07
C LYS A 36 -13.50 -1.05 15.59
N TRP A 37 -14.06 -1.33 14.42
CA TRP A 37 -14.99 -0.43 13.75
C TRP A 37 -16.47 -0.78 13.91
N SER A 38 -16.82 -2.01 14.30
CA SER A 38 -18.23 -2.43 14.47
C SER A 38 -19.05 -1.54 15.41
N LYS A 39 -18.42 -0.96 16.43
CA LYS A 39 -19.09 -0.03 17.36
C LYS A 39 -19.19 1.40 16.83
N LYS A 40 -18.30 1.78 15.90
CA LYS A 40 -18.21 3.15 15.38
C LYS A 40 -19.03 3.32 14.10
N GLU A 41 -18.89 2.35 13.18
CA GLU A 41 -19.48 2.35 11.84
C GLU A 41 -20.19 1.02 11.55
N PRO A 42 -21.24 0.65 12.30
CA PRO A 42 -21.86 -0.67 12.24
C PRO A 42 -22.36 -1.03 10.83
N ASN A 43 -23.06 -0.11 10.15
CA ASN A 43 -23.62 -0.35 8.82
C ASN A 43 -22.53 -0.58 7.77
N PHE A 44 -21.44 0.17 7.84
CA PHE A 44 -20.31 -0.01 6.93
C PHE A 44 -19.62 -1.34 7.18
N ILE A 45 -19.43 -1.71 8.45
CA ILE A 45 -18.76 -2.97 8.80
C ILE A 45 -19.60 -4.18 8.42
N GLU A 46 -20.91 -4.13 8.61
CA GLU A 46 -21.82 -5.18 8.12
C GLU A 46 -21.69 -5.37 6.60
N TYR A 47 -21.78 -4.27 5.83
CA TYR A 47 -21.56 -4.29 4.39
C TYR A 47 -20.17 -4.84 4.03
N PHE A 48 -19.12 -4.31 4.66
CA PHE A 48 -17.74 -4.65 4.34
C PHE A 48 -17.44 -6.13 4.65
N GLN A 49 -17.96 -6.66 5.75
CA GLN A 49 -17.83 -8.07 6.09
C GLN A 49 -18.50 -8.97 5.05
N ASN A 50 -19.74 -8.66 4.67
CA ASN A 50 -20.50 -9.48 3.72
C ASN A 50 -19.87 -9.45 2.32
N GLU A 51 -19.50 -8.26 1.84
CA GLU A 51 -18.98 -8.09 0.49
C GLU A 51 -17.51 -8.45 0.38
N TRP A 52 -16.65 -7.89 1.23
CA TRP A 52 -15.20 -7.88 1.01
C TRP A 52 -14.44 -8.89 1.86
N LEU A 53 -15.02 -9.36 2.97
CA LEU A 53 -14.38 -10.37 3.81
C LEU A 53 -14.97 -11.77 3.64
N THR A 54 -16.19 -11.88 3.12
CA THR A 54 -16.88 -13.15 2.91
C THR A 54 -17.01 -13.48 1.42
N THR A 55 -17.71 -12.63 0.65
CA THR A 55 -18.00 -12.91 -0.77
C THR A 55 -16.78 -12.73 -1.67
N HIS A 56 -16.06 -11.61 -1.50
CA HIS A 56 -14.90 -11.22 -2.30
C HIS A 56 -13.64 -11.12 -1.42
N ASN A 57 -13.34 -12.19 -0.68
CA ASN A 57 -12.25 -12.24 0.31
C ASN A 57 -10.83 -12.15 -0.28
N ALA A 58 -10.71 -12.07 -1.60
CA ALA A 58 -9.47 -11.87 -2.33
C ALA A 58 -9.02 -10.40 -2.43
N CYS A 59 -9.48 -9.53 -1.53
CA CYS A 59 -9.25 -8.09 -1.58
C CYS A 59 -7.90 -7.64 -0.97
N TYR A 60 -6.91 -8.53 -0.90
CA TYR A 60 -5.56 -8.23 -0.40
C TYR A 60 -4.48 -8.62 -1.42
N GLU A 61 -3.36 -7.89 -1.41
CA GLU A 61 -2.28 -8.00 -2.40
C GLU A 61 -1.68 -9.40 -2.49
N GLY A 62 -1.61 -10.10 -1.36
CA GLY A 62 -1.10 -11.47 -1.28
C GLY A 62 -1.83 -12.50 -2.16
N VAL A 63 -3.08 -12.25 -2.56
CA VAL A 63 -3.80 -13.17 -3.47
C VAL A 63 -3.26 -13.07 -4.90
N GLY A 64 -2.88 -11.87 -5.32
CA GLY A 64 -2.47 -11.57 -6.68
C GLY A 64 -1.02 -11.12 -6.72
N HIS A 65 -0.08 -12.03 -6.46
CA HIS A 65 1.35 -11.73 -6.60
C HIS A 65 1.64 -11.14 -7.99
N PHE A 66 2.40 -10.04 -8.01
CA PHE A 66 2.77 -9.28 -9.22
C PHE A 66 1.62 -8.55 -9.93
N THR A 67 0.42 -8.51 -9.35
CA THR A 67 -0.66 -7.65 -9.85
C THR A 67 -0.53 -6.24 -9.27
N PRO A 68 -0.78 -5.18 -10.07
CA PRO A 68 -0.71 -3.82 -9.57
C PRO A 68 -1.90 -3.50 -8.66
N SER A 69 -1.63 -3.04 -7.45
CA SER A 69 -2.64 -2.63 -6.46
C SER A 69 -3.26 -1.27 -6.73
N THR A 70 -2.82 -0.59 -7.79
CA THR A 70 -3.28 0.75 -8.16
C THR A 70 -4.49 0.66 -9.08
N ASN A 71 -5.46 1.52 -8.87
CA ASN A 71 -6.61 1.69 -9.77
C ASN A 71 -6.28 2.50 -11.04
N ASN A 72 -5.01 2.90 -11.25
CA ASN A 72 -4.57 3.77 -12.35
C ASN A 72 -5.09 3.35 -13.72
N ALA A 73 -5.09 2.04 -14.02
CA ALA A 73 -5.61 1.54 -15.29
C ALA A 73 -7.12 1.80 -15.46
N LEU A 74 -7.90 1.61 -14.39
CA LEU A 74 -9.33 1.90 -14.37
C LEU A 74 -9.59 3.40 -14.47
N GLU A 75 -8.84 4.22 -13.73
CA GLU A 75 -8.97 5.68 -13.76
C GLU A 75 -8.60 6.26 -15.12
N ALA A 76 -7.50 5.79 -15.73
CA ALA A 76 -7.09 6.18 -17.07
C ALA A 76 -8.16 5.84 -18.10
N THR A 77 -8.70 4.62 -18.05
CA THR A 77 -9.77 4.17 -18.95
C THR A 77 -11.04 4.99 -18.76
N ASN A 78 -11.45 5.23 -17.51
CA ASN A 78 -12.59 6.08 -17.18
C ASN A 78 -12.40 7.52 -17.69
N ASN A 79 -11.17 8.05 -17.62
CA ASN A 79 -10.85 9.36 -18.14
C ASN A 79 -10.97 9.43 -19.66
N VAL A 80 -10.55 8.40 -20.39
CA VAL A 80 -10.75 8.30 -21.85
C VAL A 80 -12.23 8.29 -22.19
N ILE A 81 -13.03 7.44 -21.53
CA ILE A 81 -14.49 7.39 -21.74
C ILE A 81 -15.12 8.77 -21.50
N LYS A 82 -14.77 9.41 -20.38
CA LYS A 82 -15.30 10.74 -20.02
C LYS A 82 -14.89 11.82 -21.02
N LYS A 83 -13.63 11.83 -21.47
CA LYS A 83 -13.10 12.91 -22.33
C LYS A 83 -13.48 12.73 -23.79
N GLU A 84 -13.49 11.50 -24.29
CA GLU A 84 -13.58 11.23 -25.73
C GLU A 84 -14.95 10.71 -26.15
N HIS A 85 -15.72 10.08 -25.25
CA HIS A 85 -16.94 9.37 -25.62
C HIS A 85 -18.20 9.97 -25.02
N THR A 86 -18.19 10.32 -23.72
CA THR A 86 -19.36 10.93 -23.08
C THR A 86 -19.25 12.44 -22.93
N LEU A 87 -18.09 13.04 -23.22
CA LEU A 87 -17.80 14.46 -23.01
C LEU A 87 -18.16 14.93 -21.59
N ARG A 88 -18.00 14.04 -20.60
CA ARG A 88 -18.37 14.20 -19.18
C ARG A 88 -19.87 14.38 -18.91
N GLU A 89 -20.72 14.16 -19.91
CA GLU A 89 -22.16 14.15 -19.72
C GLU A 89 -22.64 12.84 -19.09
N ARG A 90 -23.70 12.93 -18.27
CA ARG A 90 -24.39 11.76 -17.74
C ARG A 90 -25.39 11.27 -18.78
N LEU A 91 -25.14 10.08 -19.32
CA LEU A 91 -26.01 9.47 -20.32
C LEU A 91 -27.06 8.56 -19.67
N PRO A 92 -28.29 8.53 -20.21
CA PRO A 92 -29.25 7.46 -19.89
C PRO A 92 -28.64 6.08 -20.20
N LEU A 93 -28.99 5.07 -19.39
CA LEU A 93 -28.42 3.73 -19.52
C LEU A 93 -28.56 3.14 -20.94
N SER A 94 -29.71 3.35 -21.59
CA SER A 94 -29.96 2.89 -22.96
C SER A 94 -28.97 3.48 -23.96
N ARG A 95 -28.66 4.78 -23.85
CA ARG A 95 -27.67 5.45 -24.71
C ARG A 95 -26.24 5.04 -24.37
N PHE A 96 -25.93 4.94 -23.08
CA PHE A 96 -24.61 4.49 -22.63
C PHE A 96 -24.31 3.08 -23.12
N LYS A 97 -25.30 2.18 -23.13
CA LYS A 97 -25.14 0.81 -23.63
C LYS A 97 -24.70 0.79 -25.10
N VAL A 98 -25.36 1.57 -25.97
CA VAL A 98 -24.99 1.68 -27.39
C VAL A 98 -23.56 2.20 -27.53
N LEU A 99 -23.25 3.30 -26.84
CA LEU A 99 -21.92 3.90 -26.85
C LEU A 99 -20.83 2.93 -26.34
N ALA A 100 -21.13 2.13 -25.31
CA ALA A 100 -20.19 1.16 -24.77
C ALA A 100 -19.81 0.08 -25.81
N PHE A 101 -20.78 -0.41 -26.59
CA PHE A 101 -20.49 -1.33 -27.68
C PHE A 101 -19.65 -0.68 -28.79
N GLU A 102 -19.94 0.56 -29.16
CA GLU A 102 -19.15 1.31 -30.15
C GLU A 102 -17.70 1.53 -29.68
N ILE A 103 -17.49 1.84 -28.39
CA ILE A 103 -16.16 1.97 -27.80
C ILE A 103 -15.38 0.66 -27.94
N VAL A 104 -15.98 -0.45 -27.53
CA VAL A 104 -15.36 -1.77 -27.58
C VAL A 104 -15.04 -2.14 -29.02
N GLU A 105 -15.99 -1.98 -29.95
CA GLU A 105 -15.78 -2.26 -31.37
C GLU A 105 -14.64 -1.43 -31.96
N LYS A 106 -14.60 -0.13 -31.67
CA LYS A 106 -13.52 0.77 -32.12
C LYS A 106 -12.17 0.31 -31.59
N TRP A 107 -12.06 0.04 -30.29
CA TRP A 107 -10.79 -0.39 -29.69
C TRP A 107 -10.35 -1.75 -30.24
N SER A 108 -11.27 -2.72 -30.37
CA SER A 108 -10.99 -4.02 -30.97
C SER A 108 -10.43 -3.89 -32.39
N LYS A 109 -11.07 -3.10 -33.25
CA LYS A 109 -10.58 -2.84 -34.62
C LYS A 109 -9.21 -2.16 -34.63
N CYS A 110 -8.91 -1.26 -33.67
CA CYS A 110 -7.59 -0.63 -33.57
C CYS A 110 -6.49 -1.64 -33.21
N TYR A 111 -6.77 -2.62 -32.35
CA TYR A 111 -5.83 -3.69 -32.01
C TYR A 111 -5.65 -4.69 -33.16
N GLU A 112 -6.75 -5.15 -33.76
CA GLU A 112 -6.73 -6.10 -34.89
C GLU A 112 -5.92 -5.56 -36.08
N ARG A 113 -6.10 -4.26 -36.40
CA ARG A 113 -5.38 -3.59 -37.49
C ARG A 113 -3.94 -3.20 -37.15
N GLY A 114 -3.45 -3.51 -35.95
CA GLY A 114 -2.10 -3.15 -35.50
C GLY A 114 -1.87 -1.64 -35.33
N LEU A 115 -2.93 -0.83 -35.31
CA LEU A 115 -2.87 0.61 -35.05
C LEU A 115 -2.48 0.89 -33.59
N LYS A 116 -2.90 0.01 -32.68
CA LYS A 116 -2.33 -0.10 -31.32
C LYS A 116 -1.44 -1.33 -31.27
N LYS A 117 -0.13 -1.13 -31.13
CA LYS A 117 0.84 -2.22 -31.01
C LYS A 117 1.05 -2.59 -29.55
N TYR A 118 1.08 -3.89 -29.26
CA TYR A 118 1.58 -4.38 -27.98
C TYR A 118 3.09 -4.21 -27.96
N ASN A 119 3.61 -3.57 -26.91
CA ASN A 119 5.05 -3.53 -26.72
C ASN A 119 5.48 -4.79 -25.95
N TYR A 120 5.89 -5.81 -26.70
CA TYR A 120 6.35 -7.09 -26.12
C TYR A 120 7.71 -6.98 -25.44
N LYS A 121 8.45 -5.91 -25.70
CA LYS A 121 9.75 -5.63 -25.10
C LYS A 121 9.67 -4.31 -24.36
N GLN A 122 9.93 -4.31 -23.07
CA GLN A 122 9.93 -3.08 -22.31
C GLN A 122 11.05 -2.16 -22.83
N THR A 123 10.66 -1.01 -23.38
CA THR A 123 11.60 0.04 -23.74
C THR A 123 11.79 0.94 -22.52
N ILE A 124 12.96 0.87 -21.90
CA ILE A 124 13.31 1.79 -20.80
C ILE A 124 13.63 3.14 -21.44
N SER A 125 12.81 4.16 -21.17
CA SER A 125 13.03 5.51 -21.70
C SER A 125 14.29 6.14 -21.10
N LEU A 126 14.87 7.12 -21.79
CA LEU A 126 16.01 7.89 -21.25
C LEU A 126 15.65 8.59 -19.94
N GLU A 127 14.41 9.05 -19.81
CA GLU A 127 13.88 9.61 -18.57
C GLU A 127 13.89 8.58 -17.42
N LEU A 128 13.46 7.35 -17.68
CA LEU A 128 13.47 6.28 -16.69
C LEU A 128 14.91 5.86 -16.31
N TRP A 129 15.82 5.82 -17.28
CA TRP A 129 17.25 5.64 -16.99
C TRP A 129 17.82 6.75 -16.12
N THR A 130 17.46 8.00 -16.42
CA THR A 130 17.95 9.18 -15.69
C THR A 130 17.44 9.18 -14.25
N THR A 131 16.14 8.94 -14.05
CA THR A 131 15.54 8.88 -12.71
C THR A 131 16.06 7.68 -11.92
N GLY A 132 16.21 6.51 -12.56
CA GLY A 132 16.85 5.35 -11.95
C GLY A 132 18.29 5.62 -11.52
N TYR A 133 19.09 6.28 -12.35
CA TYR A 133 20.47 6.64 -12.02
C TYR A 133 20.56 7.70 -10.91
N GLN A 134 19.68 8.70 -10.91
CA GLN A 134 19.54 9.66 -9.81
C GLN A 134 19.18 8.96 -8.50
N TRP A 135 18.27 7.98 -8.55
CA TRP A 135 17.92 7.18 -7.38
C TRP A 135 19.11 6.38 -6.84
N VAL A 136 19.93 5.77 -7.72
CA VAL A 136 21.17 5.08 -7.32
C VAL A 136 22.12 6.02 -6.56
N LYS A 137 22.23 7.28 -7.01
CA LYS A 137 23.06 8.30 -6.33
C LYS A 137 22.59 8.65 -4.93
N LEU A 138 21.32 8.39 -4.58
CA LEU A 138 20.82 8.58 -3.21
C LEU A 138 21.44 7.59 -2.21
N ASN A 139 22.05 6.50 -2.71
CA ASN A 139 22.77 5.50 -1.91
C ASN A 139 21.94 4.98 -0.70
N LYS A 140 20.68 4.63 -0.98
CA LYS A 140 19.77 4.10 0.03
C LYS A 140 20.17 2.69 0.46
N SER A 141 19.96 2.34 1.73
CA SER A 141 20.17 0.99 2.24
C SER A 141 19.17 0.02 1.61
N ILE A 142 19.63 -1.16 1.17
CA ILE A 142 18.78 -2.21 0.63
C ILE A 142 18.95 -3.45 1.52
N LEU A 143 17.84 -4.09 1.90
CA LEU A 143 17.84 -5.41 2.51
C LEU A 143 17.21 -6.40 1.55
N SER A 144 17.70 -7.63 1.51
CA SER A 144 17.11 -8.70 0.73
C SER A 144 16.81 -9.92 1.60
N THR A 145 15.68 -10.58 1.36
CA THR A 145 15.36 -11.89 1.93
C THR A 145 14.95 -12.83 0.81
N GLU A 146 15.31 -14.10 0.96
CA GLU A 146 14.86 -15.16 0.06
C GLU A 146 13.61 -15.81 0.66
N CYS A 147 12.56 -15.96 -0.14
CA CYS A 147 11.29 -16.57 0.25
C CYS A 147 10.73 -17.31 -0.97
N ASP A 148 10.53 -18.62 -0.86
CA ASP A 148 9.92 -19.45 -1.92
C ASP A 148 10.52 -19.26 -3.33
N ASN A 149 11.86 -19.28 -3.44
CA ASN A 149 12.62 -19.02 -4.67
C ASN A 149 12.49 -17.60 -5.24
N LEU A 150 11.98 -16.65 -4.47
CA LEU A 150 11.93 -15.23 -4.81
C LEU A 150 12.83 -14.43 -3.87
N VAL A 151 13.54 -13.45 -4.41
CA VAL A 151 14.29 -12.48 -3.62
C VAL A 151 13.43 -11.23 -3.44
N GLN A 152 12.98 -10.99 -2.21
CA GLN A 152 12.29 -9.76 -1.85
C GLN A 152 13.32 -8.71 -1.42
N TYR A 153 13.22 -7.50 -1.99
CA TYR A 153 14.04 -6.36 -1.63
C TYR A 153 13.24 -5.34 -0.82
N TYR A 154 13.80 -4.88 0.29
CA TYR A 154 13.25 -3.80 1.11
C TYR A 154 14.09 -2.54 0.94
N ILE A 155 13.41 -1.41 0.74
CA ILE A 155 14.01 -0.10 0.46
C ILE A 155 13.33 0.96 1.35
N PRO A 156 14.07 1.93 1.91
CA PRO A 156 13.48 3.00 2.69
C PRO A 156 12.61 3.93 1.82
N ALA A 157 11.38 4.16 2.27
CA ALA A 157 10.38 5.00 1.62
C ALA A 157 10.71 6.50 1.70
N GLY A 158 10.19 7.28 0.75
CA GLY A 158 10.31 8.74 0.74
C GLY A 158 11.77 9.21 0.60
N ASP A 159 12.18 10.16 1.44
CA ASP A 159 13.54 10.72 1.44
C ASP A 159 14.52 10.00 2.39
N GLU A 160 14.04 8.99 3.11
CA GLU A 160 14.88 8.23 4.05
C GLU A 160 15.96 7.44 3.30
N THR A 161 17.18 7.44 3.84
CA THR A 161 18.32 6.74 3.24
C THR A 161 18.63 5.42 3.94
N LYS A 162 18.15 5.22 5.17
CA LYS A 162 18.38 4.01 5.96
C LYS A 162 17.06 3.37 6.37
N ILE A 163 17.01 2.04 6.32
CA ILE A 163 15.95 1.27 6.94
C ILE A 163 16.13 1.40 8.45
N THR A 164 15.21 2.11 9.09
CA THR A 164 15.24 2.34 10.53
C THR A 164 14.16 1.51 11.21
N ASN A 165 14.44 1.11 12.46
CA ASN A 165 13.43 0.51 13.35
C ASN A 165 12.32 1.50 13.73
N LYS A 166 12.30 2.71 13.17
CA LYS A 166 11.27 3.73 13.42
C LYS A 166 9.88 3.25 12.99
N PHE A 167 9.83 2.30 12.04
CA PHE A 167 8.61 1.64 11.59
C PHE A 167 8.28 0.36 12.37
N MET A 168 9.13 -0.10 13.29
CA MET A 168 8.78 -1.21 14.18
C MET A 168 7.79 -0.72 15.24
N CYS A 169 6.52 -0.99 15.00
CA CYS A 169 5.49 -0.63 15.97
C CYS A 169 5.69 -1.45 17.26
N LYS A 170 5.37 -0.84 18.41
CA LYS A 170 5.48 -1.48 19.74
C LYS A 170 4.76 -2.84 19.81
N HIS A 171 3.73 -3.05 19.00
CA HIS A 171 2.97 -4.30 18.97
C HIS A 171 3.75 -5.45 18.31
N VAL A 172 4.53 -5.19 17.25
CA VAL A 172 5.39 -6.20 16.61
C VAL A 172 6.44 -6.70 17.59
N VAL A 173 7.10 -5.77 18.30
CA VAL A 173 8.09 -6.12 19.34
C VAL A 173 7.43 -6.87 20.50
N GLY A 174 6.23 -6.45 20.93
CA GLY A 174 5.47 -7.13 21.97
C GLY A 174 5.06 -8.57 21.59
N MET A 175 4.68 -8.79 20.34
CA MET A 175 4.35 -10.13 19.82
C MET A 175 5.57 -11.04 19.75
N ALA A 176 6.72 -10.53 19.30
CA ALA A 176 7.97 -11.29 19.25
C ALA A 176 8.41 -11.76 20.66
N ILE A 177 8.25 -10.90 21.68
CA ILE A 177 8.49 -11.28 23.08
C ILE A 177 7.50 -12.36 23.53
N ARG A 178 6.20 -12.19 23.22
CA ARG A 178 5.14 -13.13 23.65
C ARG A 178 5.27 -14.51 23.00
N LEU A 179 5.78 -14.57 21.78
CA LEU A 179 6.01 -15.80 21.02
C LEU A 179 7.42 -16.40 21.25
N ASN A 180 8.19 -15.86 22.20
CA ASN A 180 9.56 -16.31 22.53
C ASN A 180 10.57 -16.23 21.36
N HIS A 181 10.32 -15.39 20.35
CA HIS A 181 11.29 -15.14 19.28
C HIS A 181 12.44 -14.21 19.72
N CYS A 182 12.24 -13.42 20.78
CA CYS A 182 13.30 -12.61 21.37
C CYS A 182 13.10 -12.41 22.89
N LYS A 183 14.19 -12.14 23.61
CA LYS A 183 14.16 -11.83 25.04
C LYS A 183 14.31 -10.32 25.25
N PRO A 184 13.41 -9.66 25.98
CA PRO A 184 13.56 -8.23 26.26
C PRO A 184 14.76 -7.99 27.18
N PRO A 185 15.52 -6.89 26.98
CA PRO A 185 16.66 -6.57 27.83
C PRO A 185 16.20 -6.30 29.28
N PRO A 186 17.01 -6.61 30.31
CA PRO A 186 16.62 -6.42 31.72
C PRO A 186 16.13 -5.02 32.04
N ALA A 187 16.77 -3.99 31.47
CA ALA A 187 16.37 -2.60 31.62
C ALA A 187 14.93 -2.30 31.14
N ALA A 188 14.37 -3.09 30.22
CA ALA A 188 12.98 -2.97 29.79
C ALA A 188 11.99 -3.59 30.78
N LYS A 189 12.40 -4.59 31.56
CA LYS A 189 11.56 -5.26 32.57
C LYS A 189 11.41 -4.46 33.87
N ASN A 190 12.37 -3.57 34.14
CA ASN A 190 12.44 -2.82 35.40
C ASN A 190 11.55 -1.56 35.43
N VAL A 191 10.86 -1.23 34.34
CA VAL A 191 9.95 -0.08 34.26
C VAL A 191 8.54 -0.55 34.60
N LYS A 192 7.88 0.08 35.58
CA LYS A 192 6.50 -0.30 35.95
C LYS A 192 5.53 0.02 34.81
N ILE A 193 4.45 -0.76 34.72
CA ILE A 193 3.38 -0.51 33.74
C ILE A 193 2.80 0.90 33.99
N GLY A 194 2.75 1.71 32.93
CA GLY A 194 2.28 3.11 32.99
C GLY A 194 3.38 4.14 33.29
N GLU A 195 4.57 3.71 33.68
CA GLU A 195 5.69 4.60 33.99
C GLU A 195 6.44 5.01 32.71
N LYS A 196 6.54 6.33 32.46
CA LYS A 196 7.32 6.85 31.34
C LYS A 196 8.81 6.85 31.69
N ARG A 197 9.66 6.33 30.80
CA ARG A 197 11.11 6.52 30.92
C ARG A 197 11.45 8.02 30.90
N ARG A 198 12.41 8.43 31.74
CA ARG A 198 12.98 9.80 31.68
C ARG A 198 13.53 10.04 30.28
N ARG A 199 13.12 11.14 29.62
CA ARG A 199 13.70 11.55 28.34
C ARG A 199 15.19 11.81 28.54
N GLY A 200 16.06 11.11 27.81
CA GLY A 200 17.48 11.43 27.77
C GLY A 200 17.67 12.83 27.19
N ARG A 201 18.53 13.63 27.81
CA ARG A 201 18.97 14.91 27.23
C ARG A 201 19.71 14.59 25.92
N PRO A 202 19.36 15.21 24.78
CA PRO A 202 20.15 15.07 23.57
C PRO A 202 21.61 15.41 23.88
N SER A 203 22.55 14.55 23.48
CA SER A 203 23.98 14.91 23.56
C SER A 203 24.19 16.17 22.72
N LYS A 204 24.87 17.18 23.27
CA LYS A 204 25.29 18.35 22.49
C LYS A 204 25.97 17.86 21.21
N SER A 205 25.56 18.38 20.07
CA SER A 205 26.26 18.14 18.80
C SER A 205 27.73 18.52 19.00
N LYS A 206 28.66 17.61 18.69
CA LYS A 206 30.05 18.01 18.51
C LYS A 206 30.07 18.94 17.30
N LYS A 207 30.61 20.16 17.46
CA LYS A 207 30.88 21.04 16.31
C LYS A 207 31.84 20.29 15.39
N ALA A 208 31.60 20.35 14.08
CA ALA A 208 32.58 19.92 13.10
C ALA A 208 33.81 20.81 13.26
N GLU A 209 34.95 20.22 13.62
CA GLU A 209 36.25 20.89 13.50
C GLU A 209 36.54 21.00 12.00
N ILE A 210 36.52 22.25 11.52
CA ILE A 210 37.11 22.62 10.25
C ILE A 210 38.61 22.69 10.54
N HIS A 211 39.38 21.76 9.98
CA HIS A 211 40.82 21.92 9.88
C HIS A 211 41.10 22.73 8.62
N ASP A 212 41.72 23.90 8.81
CA ASP A 212 42.34 24.72 7.77
C ASP A 212 43.49 23.97 7.09
#